data_AF-A0A2N3XYL5-F1
#
_entry.id   AF-A0A2N3XYL5-F1
#
_cell.length_a   1.000
_cell.length_b   1.000
_cell.length_c   1.000
_cell.angle_alpha   90.00
_cell.angle_beta   90.00
_cell.angle_gamma   90.00
#
_symmetry.space_group_name_H-M   'P 1'
#
loop_
_entity.id
_entity.type
_entity.pdbx_description
1 polymer ?
#
loop_
_entity_poly.entity_id
_entity_poly.type
_entity_poly.pdbx_seq_one_letter_code
_entity_poly.pdbx_strand_id
1 'polypeptide(L)'
;MVPAVRGWHTGWMTEDSACAVAHGEVPDPATGGRALVAVFASPVAEFLLRYGRDLGFRTLLVEPDAERAAGLDAVSAVPDLGADADVVVTDHHRPELGPVLRDVLKRDVRWVGIMGNPRHVGPHVAALRELGVPDAEIGRVCRPIGLNIGSRTPPEIAIATLAGLLADRNGKPGGFAF
;
A
#
# COMPACT_ATOMS: atom_id res chain seq x y z
N MET A 1 -3.42 40.09 -49.11
CA MET A 1 -2.93 38.76 -49.49
C MET A 1 -1.92 38.34 -48.43
N VAL A 2 -2.14 37.18 -47.77
CA VAL A 2 -1.40 36.67 -46.58
C VAL A 2 -1.47 37.56 -45.30
N PRO A 3 -2.01 37.06 -44.17
CA PRO A 3 -1.97 37.75 -42.88
C PRO A 3 -0.71 37.39 -42.07
N ALA A 4 -0.13 38.36 -41.37
CA ALA A 4 0.91 38.09 -40.38
C ALA A 4 0.28 37.65 -39.05
N VAL A 5 0.79 36.56 -38.49
CA VAL A 5 0.34 35.93 -37.24
C VAL A 5 0.37 36.90 -36.04
N ARG A 6 -0.74 36.94 -35.28
CA ARG A 6 -0.76 37.57 -33.95
C ARG A 6 0.03 36.71 -32.97
N GLY A 7 0.85 37.35 -32.14
CA GLY A 7 1.53 36.69 -31.03
C GLY A 7 0.54 36.09 -30.04
N TRP A 8 0.84 34.90 -29.54
CA TRP A 8 0.07 34.27 -28.48
C TRP A 8 0.57 34.80 -27.14
N HIS A 9 -0.28 35.56 -26.46
CA HIS A 9 0.01 36.06 -25.13
C HIS A 9 0.07 34.91 -24.12
N THR A 10 1.16 34.83 -23.37
CA THR A 10 1.25 33.99 -22.17
C THR A 10 0.29 34.53 -21.12
N GLY A 11 -0.80 33.81 -20.90
CA GLY A 11 -1.83 34.11 -19.92
C GLY A 11 -2.83 32.96 -19.82
N TRP A 12 -3.60 32.96 -18.74
CA TRP A 12 -4.58 31.94 -18.34
C TRP A 12 -4.00 30.66 -17.73
N MET A 13 -3.97 30.66 -16.39
CA MET A 13 -4.52 29.52 -15.65
C MET A 13 -5.97 29.36 -16.12
N THR A 14 -6.30 28.20 -16.68
CA THR A 14 -7.60 27.93 -17.33
C THR A 14 -8.66 27.47 -16.32
N GLU A 15 -9.92 27.43 -16.78
CA GLU A 15 -11.08 26.90 -16.04
C GLU A 15 -10.93 25.39 -15.68
N ASP A 16 -9.91 24.70 -16.21
CA ASP A 16 -9.61 23.28 -15.95
C ASP A 16 -9.40 22.93 -14.47
N SER A 17 -8.96 23.88 -13.63
CA SER A 17 -8.65 23.61 -12.22
C SER A 17 -9.85 23.15 -11.39
N ALA A 18 -11.08 23.36 -11.86
CA ALA A 18 -12.29 22.84 -11.19
C ALA A 18 -12.63 21.41 -11.62
N CYS A 19 -12.24 21.00 -12.84
CA CYS A 19 -12.24 19.61 -13.28
C CYS A 19 -11.18 18.81 -12.50
N ALA A 20 -9.99 19.41 -12.35
CA ALA A 20 -8.83 18.90 -11.59
C ALA A 20 -8.97 19.00 -10.05
N VAL A 21 -10.21 18.97 -9.53
CA VAL A 21 -10.54 18.96 -8.09
C VAL A 21 -11.81 18.14 -7.85
N ALA A 22 -12.86 18.37 -8.66
CA ALA A 22 -14.17 17.74 -8.49
C ALA A 22 -14.19 16.22 -8.71
N HIS A 23 -13.12 15.64 -9.28
CA HIS A 23 -12.90 14.19 -9.38
C HIS A 23 -12.11 13.58 -8.20
N GLY A 24 -11.61 14.37 -7.24
CA GLY A 24 -10.96 13.87 -6.02
C GLY A 24 -9.56 14.44 -5.73
N GLU A 25 -9.35 15.73 -6.00
CA GLU A 25 -8.04 16.38 -5.95
C GLU A 25 -8.22 17.82 -5.39
N VAL A 26 -7.24 18.65 -5.04
CA VAL A 26 -5.90 18.40 -4.49
C VAL A 26 -5.85 19.14 -3.14
N PRO A 27 -5.89 18.47 -1.97
CA PRO A 27 -5.14 18.97 -0.82
C PRO A 27 -3.65 18.83 -1.15
N ASP A 28 -2.86 19.86 -0.84
CA ASP A 28 -1.39 19.81 -0.88
C ASP A 28 -0.90 18.46 -0.27
N PRO A 29 0.07 17.73 -0.87
CA PRO A 29 0.52 16.40 -0.44
C PRO A 29 0.92 16.25 1.04
N ALA A 30 0.99 17.33 1.81
CA ALA A 30 1.08 17.35 3.27
C ALA A 30 -0.20 16.87 4.02
N THR A 31 -0.93 15.85 3.54
CA THR A 31 -2.00 15.21 4.34
C THR A 31 -1.46 14.13 5.29
N GLY A 32 -0.68 14.58 6.27
CA GLY A 32 -0.65 13.97 7.60
C GLY A 32 0.04 12.61 7.75
N GLY A 33 1.35 12.52 7.49
CA GLY A 33 2.27 11.62 8.18
C GLY A 33 2.13 10.10 7.98
N ARG A 34 1.09 9.62 7.29
CA ARG A 34 0.72 8.20 7.18
C ARG A 34 1.84 7.32 6.66
N ALA A 35 2.03 6.17 7.29
CA ALA A 35 3.04 5.19 6.90
C ALA A 35 2.47 4.10 5.98
N LEU A 36 3.16 3.80 4.88
CA LEU A 36 2.99 2.56 4.13
C LEU A 36 4.19 1.66 4.40
N VAL A 37 3.95 0.54 5.10
CA VAL A 37 4.99 -0.41 5.51
C VAL A 37 4.90 -1.65 4.63
N ALA A 38 5.91 -1.91 3.82
CA ALA A 38 6.07 -3.19 3.16
C ALA A 38 6.85 -4.15 4.07
N VAL A 39 6.37 -5.38 4.19
CA VAL A 39 7.04 -6.45 4.92
C VAL A 39 7.54 -7.49 3.91
N PHE A 40 8.82 -7.85 4.10
CA PHE A 40 9.68 -8.63 3.22
C PHE A 40 10.04 -7.93 1.90
N ALA A 41 11.31 -8.01 1.54
CA ALA A 41 11.84 -7.50 0.28
C ALA A 41 11.35 -8.38 -0.87
N SER A 42 10.66 -7.75 -1.84
CA SER A 42 10.17 -8.40 -3.05
C SER A 42 10.05 -7.38 -4.18
N PRO A 43 9.95 -7.82 -5.45
CA PRO A 43 9.65 -6.91 -6.57
C PRO A 43 8.35 -6.13 -6.36
N VAL A 44 7.36 -6.71 -5.67
CA VAL A 44 6.09 -6.00 -5.38
C VAL A 44 6.30 -4.94 -4.30
N ALA A 45 7.11 -5.22 -3.27
CA ALA A 45 7.46 -4.23 -2.25
C ALA A 45 8.16 -3.00 -2.86
N GLU A 46 9.07 -3.20 -3.83
CA GLU A 46 9.75 -2.10 -4.53
C GLU A 46 8.76 -1.15 -5.22
N PHE A 47 7.86 -1.69 -6.06
CA PHE A 47 6.83 -0.89 -6.73
C PHE A 47 5.83 -0.29 -5.75
N LEU A 48 5.44 -1.02 -4.71
CA LEU A 48 4.51 -0.59 -3.68
C LEU A 48 5.04 0.62 -2.90
N LEU A 49 6.30 0.58 -2.46
CA LEU A 49 6.94 1.70 -1.76
C LEU A 49 7.22 2.87 -2.71
N ARG A 50 7.52 2.60 -3.99
CA ARG A 50 7.63 3.68 -4.99
C ARG A 50 6.31 4.43 -5.17
N TYR A 51 5.25 3.72 -5.53
CA TYR A 51 3.93 4.32 -5.74
C TYR A 51 3.33 4.90 -4.44
N GLY A 52 3.66 4.32 -3.28
CA GLY A 52 3.31 4.87 -1.97
C GLY A 52 3.90 6.27 -1.74
N ARG A 53 5.17 6.48 -2.08
CA ARG A 53 5.79 7.82 -2.02
C ARG A 53 5.13 8.79 -3.00
N ASP A 54 4.84 8.35 -4.22
CA ASP A 54 4.16 9.16 -5.25
C ASP A 54 2.73 9.55 -4.80
N LEU A 55 2.10 8.75 -3.93
CA LEU A 55 0.81 9.01 -3.25
C LEU A 55 0.94 9.77 -1.90
N GLY A 56 2.14 10.22 -1.51
CA GLY A 56 2.37 11.02 -0.31
C GLY A 56 2.53 10.24 1.02
N PHE A 57 2.65 8.92 0.99
CA PHE A 57 2.96 8.14 2.20
C PHE A 57 4.44 8.27 2.61
N ARG A 58 4.72 8.28 3.92
CA ARG A 58 6.04 7.83 4.40
C ARG A 58 6.16 6.34 4.14
N THR A 59 7.23 5.90 3.52
CA THR A 59 7.40 4.49 3.16
C THR A 59 8.50 3.81 3.96
N LEU A 60 8.26 2.58 4.40
CA LEU A 60 9.21 1.78 5.17
C LEU A 60 9.24 0.34 4.65
N LEU A 61 10.45 -0.22 4.52
CA LEU A 61 10.63 -1.66 4.32
C LEU A 61 11.04 -2.33 5.63
N VAL A 62 10.34 -3.40 6.02
CA VAL A 62 10.74 -4.31 7.09
C VAL A 62 11.24 -5.61 6.46
N GLU A 63 12.53 -5.91 6.59
CA GLU A 63 13.14 -7.15 6.13
C GLU A 63 14.08 -7.69 7.22
N PRO A 64 13.67 -8.72 7.99
CA PRO A 64 14.48 -9.29 9.07
C PRO A 64 15.70 -10.10 8.59
N ASP A 65 15.70 -10.58 7.34
CA ASP A 65 16.83 -11.29 6.74
C ASP A 65 17.89 -10.29 6.28
N ALA A 66 19.03 -10.28 6.99
CA ALA A 66 20.12 -9.33 6.74
C ALA A 66 20.78 -9.49 5.35
N GLU A 67 20.75 -10.68 4.74
CA GLU A 67 21.27 -10.89 3.39
C GLU A 67 20.32 -10.28 2.35
N ARG A 68 19.00 -10.40 2.57
CA ARG A 68 17.97 -9.78 1.71
C ARG A 68 17.86 -8.27 1.88
N ALA A 69 18.13 -7.77 3.09
CA ALA A 69 18.18 -6.34 3.37
C ALA A 69 19.44 -5.65 2.83
N ALA A 70 20.46 -6.42 2.39
CA ALA A 70 21.74 -5.87 1.95
C ALA A 70 21.59 -4.89 0.78
N GLY A 71 21.93 -3.62 1.02
CA GLY A 71 21.81 -2.54 0.03
C GLY A 71 20.41 -1.91 -0.09
N LEU A 72 19.45 -2.32 0.75
CA LEU A 72 18.12 -1.72 0.84
C LEU A 72 18.03 -0.75 2.02
N ASP A 73 17.21 0.30 1.89
CA ASP A 73 16.78 1.12 3.03
C ASP A 73 15.66 0.38 3.78
N ALA A 74 16.06 -0.48 4.73
CA ALA A 74 15.18 -1.40 5.44
C ALA A 74 15.52 -1.47 6.93
N VAL A 75 14.50 -1.70 7.75
CA VAL A 75 14.65 -2.05 9.17
C VAL A 75 14.47 -3.55 9.37
N SER A 76 15.24 -4.13 10.29
CA SER A 76 15.22 -5.58 10.57
C SER A 76 14.06 -6.03 11.47
N ALA A 77 13.29 -5.10 12.03
CA ALA A 77 12.17 -5.39 12.92
C ALA A 77 11.03 -4.39 12.74
N VAL A 78 9.81 -4.80 13.10
CA VAL A 78 8.63 -3.93 13.10
C VAL A 78 8.84 -2.82 14.15
N PRO A 79 8.90 -1.53 13.76
CA PRO A 79 9.05 -0.44 14.71
C PRO A 79 7.74 -0.22 15.48
N ASP A 80 7.70 0.83 16.31
CA ASP A 80 6.42 1.27 16.87
C ASP A 80 5.59 1.96 15.76
N LEU A 81 4.39 1.44 15.51
CA LEU A 81 3.49 1.86 14.45
C LEU A 81 2.14 2.26 15.06
N GLY A 82 1.56 3.38 14.62
CA GLY A 82 0.27 3.87 15.09
C GLY A 82 -0.85 3.74 14.05
N ALA A 83 -2.01 4.32 14.37
CA ALA A 83 -3.21 4.31 13.53
C ALA A 83 -3.10 5.14 12.23
N ASP A 84 -1.93 5.74 11.98
CA ASP A 84 -1.54 6.33 10.71
C ASP A 84 -0.97 5.30 9.71
N ALA A 85 -0.58 4.11 10.18
CA ALA A 85 0.14 3.10 9.41
C ALA A 85 -0.74 2.04 8.72
N ASP A 86 -0.38 1.73 7.48
CA ASP A 86 -0.92 0.67 6.64
C ASP A 86 0.19 -0.34 6.33
N VAL A 87 -0.04 -1.64 6.58
CA VAL A 87 1.00 -2.69 6.47
C VAL A 87 0.65 -3.71 5.39
N VAL A 88 1.61 -4.02 4.52
CA VAL A 88 1.48 -4.98 3.42
C VAL A 88 2.57 -6.05 3.50
N VAL A 89 2.19 -7.30 3.77
CA VAL A 89 3.08 -8.45 3.71
C VAL A 89 3.16 -8.95 2.27
N THR A 90 4.33 -8.84 1.64
CA THR A 90 4.50 -9.10 0.19
C THR A 90 5.00 -10.51 -0.14
N ASP A 91 5.51 -11.24 0.85
CA ASP A 91 5.83 -12.67 0.74
C ASP A 91 5.17 -13.46 1.89
N HIS A 92 4.44 -14.52 1.54
CA HIS A 92 3.71 -15.37 2.48
C HIS A 92 4.33 -16.76 2.67
N HIS A 93 5.50 -17.04 2.07
CA HIS A 93 6.23 -18.30 2.26
C HIS A 93 7.44 -18.16 3.21
N ARG A 94 7.64 -16.96 3.77
CA ARG A 94 8.74 -16.64 4.69
C ARG A 94 8.60 -17.38 6.02
N PRO A 95 9.65 -18.06 6.53
CA PRO A 95 9.62 -18.66 7.87
C PRO A 95 9.39 -17.62 8.97
N GLU A 96 9.76 -16.36 8.73
CA GLU A 96 9.56 -15.23 9.63
C GLU A 96 8.11 -14.69 9.65
N LEU A 97 7.22 -15.19 8.77
CA LEU A 97 5.87 -14.68 8.58
C LEU A 97 5.06 -14.59 9.88
N GLY A 98 5.00 -15.69 10.65
CA GLY A 98 4.26 -15.75 11.90
C GLY A 98 4.74 -14.71 12.92
N PRO A 99 6.04 -14.74 13.32
CA PRO A 99 6.60 -13.77 14.26
C PRO A 99 6.43 -12.31 13.83
N VAL A 100 6.74 -11.98 12.57
CA VAL A 100 6.66 -10.59 12.08
C VAL A 100 5.20 -10.11 12.05
N LEU A 101 4.27 -10.92 11.53
CA LEU A 101 2.86 -10.53 11.46
C LEU A 101 2.19 -10.45 12.84
N ARG A 102 2.58 -11.33 13.79
CA ARG A 102 2.20 -11.19 15.20
C ARG A 102 2.65 -9.84 15.76
N ASP A 103 3.88 -9.42 15.47
CA ASP A 103 4.43 -8.18 16.02
C ASP A 103 3.91 -6.92 15.31
N VAL A 104 3.38 -7.05 14.09
CA VAL A 104 2.50 -6.06 13.44
C VAL A 104 1.14 -5.99 14.14
N LEU A 105 0.47 -7.12 14.38
CA LEU A 105 -0.89 -7.16 14.96
C LEU A 105 -0.95 -6.65 16.42
N LYS A 106 0.18 -6.69 17.15
CA LYS A 106 0.33 -6.04 18.46
C LYS A 106 0.29 -4.50 18.42
N ARG A 107 0.39 -3.89 17.24
CA ARG A 107 0.37 -2.43 17.04
C ARG A 107 -1.04 -1.96 16.69
N ASP A 108 -1.30 -0.68 16.97
CA ASP A 108 -2.54 -0.01 16.59
C ASP A 108 -2.53 0.41 15.11
N VAL A 109 -2.09 -0.48 14.21
CA VAL A 109 -2.05 -0.22 12.77
C VAL A 109 -3.46 -0.19 12.19
N ARG A 110 -3.72 0.75 11.26
CA ARG A 110 -5.04 0.93 10.64
C ARG A 110 -5.47 -0.31 9.85
N TRP A 111 -4.53 -0.86 9.09
CA TRP A 111 -4.82 -1.89 8.09
C TRP A 111 -3.63 -2.84 7.91
N VAL A 112 -3.92 -4.12 7.75
CA VAL A 112 -2.93 -5.17 7.56
C VAL A 112 -3.39 -6.08 6.43
N GLY A 113 -2.63 -6.14 5.35
CA GLY A 113 -2.90 -7.01 4.22
C GLY A 113 -1.75 -7.99 3.97
N ILE A 114 -2.08 -9.16 3.41
CA ILE A 114 -1.09 -10.15 2.98
C ILE A 114 -1.36 -10.66 1.56
N MET A 115 -0.31 -10.62 0.73
CA MET A 115 -0.33 -11.25 -0.58
C MET A 115 -0.59 -12.76 -0.47
N GLY A 116 -1.47 -13.30 -1.31
CA GLY A 116 -1.72 -14.74 -1.37
C GLY A 116 -2.95 -15.09 -2.21
N ASN A 117 -3.01 -16.34 -2.66
CA ASN A 117 -4.16 -16.85 -3.42
C ASN A 117 -5.40 -16.94 -2.51
N PRO A 118 -6.53 -16.28 -2.84
CA PRO A 118 -7.73 -16.32 -2.00
C PRO A 118 -8.41 -17.70 -1.93
N ARG A 119 -8.07 -18.63 -2.86
CA ARG A 119 -8.65 -19.98 -2.92
C ARG A 119 -8.18 -20.93 -1.82
N HIS A 120 -7.09 -20.59 -1.12
CA HIS A 120 -6.51 -21.42 -0.07
C HIS A 120 -6.45 -20.64 1.25
N VAL A 121 -6.51 -21.34 2.38
CA VAL A 121 -6.24 -20.74 3.70
C VAL A 121 -4.82 -20.18 3.70
N GLY A 122 -4.65 -18.96 4.22
CA GLY A 122 -3.34 -18.31 4.23
C GLY A 122 -2.41 -18.95 5.26
N PRO A 123 -1.12 -19.15 4.96
CA PRO A 123 -0.18 -19.79 5.89
C PRO A 123 -0.03 -19.04 7.22
N HIS A 124 -0.29 -17.73 7.22
CA HIS A 124 -0.36 -16.94 8.45
C HIS A 124 -1.38 -17.45 9.47
N VAL A 125 -2.49 -18.08 9.05
CA VAL A 125 -3.53 -18.52 10.00
C VAL A 125 -3.00 -19.60 10.93
N ALA A 126 -2.26 -20.57 10.40
CA ALA A 126 -1.59 -21.59 11.22
C ALA A 126 -0.47 -20.97 12.05
N ALA A 127 0.45 -20.23 11.41
CA ALA A 127 1.61 -19.64 12.06
C ALA A 127 1.26 -18.66 13.20
N LEU A 128 0.16 -17.89 13.08
CA LEU A 128 -0.31 -16.99 14.13
C LEU A 128 -0.98 -17.75 15.30
N ARG A 129 -1.73 -18.82 15.00
CA ARG A 129 -2.34 -19.69 16.03
C ARG A 129 -1.28 -20.43 16.85
N GLU A 130 -0.24 -20.94 16.21
CA GLU A 130 0.92 -21.55 16.88
C GLU A 130 1.63 -20.58 17.83
N LEU A 131 1.56 -19.27 17.53
CA LEU A 131 2.08 -18.19 18.37
C LEU A 131 1.07 -17.65 19.39
N GLY A 132 -0.09 -18.29 19.54
CA GLY A 132 -1.13 -17.92 20.51
C GLY A 132 -1.90 -16.64 20.18
N VAL A 133 -1.89 -16.18 18.93
CA VAL A 133 -2.63 -14.98 18.52
C VAL A 133 -4.14 -15.31 18.46
N PRO A 134 -5.03 -14.50 19.07
CA PRO A 134 -6.47 -14.75 19.03
C PRO A 134 -7.04 -14.72 17.60
N ASP A 135 -8.00 -15.60 17.31
CA ASP A 135 -8.66 -15.65 15.99
C ASP A 135 -9.29 -14.31 15.55
N ALA A 136 -9.72 -13.47 16.50
CA ALA A 136 -10.22 -12.12 16.23
C ALA A 136 -9.13 -11.19 15.64
N GLU A 137 -7.89 -11.28 16.15
CA GLU A 137 -6.75 -10.52 15.64
C GLU A 137 -6.28 -11.07 14.28
N ILE A 138 -6.29 -12.39 14.11
CA ILE A 138 -6.02 -13.03 12.82
C ILE A 138 -7.05 -12.57 11.76
N GLY A 139 -8.31 -12.40 12.16
CA GLY A 139 -9.39 -11.88 11.32
C GLY A 139 -9.20 -10.45 10.80
N ARG A 140 -8.31 -9.65 11.40
CA ARG A 140 -7.94 -8.30 10.91
C ARG A 140 -7.08 -8.34 9.64
N VAL A 141 -6.48 -9.49 9.30
CA VAL A 141 -5.55 -9.62 8.18
C VAL A 141 -6.32 -9.77 6.85
N CYS A 142 -6.35 -8.71 6.05
CA CYS A 142 -7.02 -8.68 4.76
C CYS A 142 -6.36 -9.64 3.74
N ARG A 143 -7.14 -10.57 3.19
CA ARG A 143 -6.78 -11.41 2.04
C ARG A 143 -8.04 -11.79 1.24
N PRO A 144 -8.08 -11.64 -0.10
CA PRO A 144 -7.02 -11.10 -0.96
C PRO A 144 -6.78 -9.62 -0.68
N ILE A 145 -5.57 -9.13 -0.99
CA ILE A 145 -5.29 -7.70 -0.98
C ILE A 145 -5.56 -7.10 -2.36
N GLY A 146 -5.99 -5.84 -2.36
CA GLY A 146 -6.18 -5.06 -3.57
C GLY A 146 -7.48 -5.30 -4.33
N LEU A 147 -7.75 -4.43 -5.29
CA LEU A 147 -8.90 -4.57 -6.20
C LEU A 147 -8.64 -5.64 -7.26
N ASN A 148 -9.69 -6.36 -7.65
CA ASN A 148 -9.60 -7.37 -8.71
C ASN A 148 -9.53 -6.73 -10.11
N ILE A 149 -8.34 -6.23 -10.47
CA ILE A 149 -8.03 -5.67 -11.80
C ILE A 149 -7.39 -6.69 -12.75
N GLY A 150 -7.35 -7.98 -12.38
CA GLY A 150 -6.70 -9.03 -13.18
C GLY A 150 -5.16 -8.98 -13.20
N SER A 151 -4.55 -8.26 -12.25
CA SER A 151 -3.10 -8.02 -12.12
C SER A 151 -2.26 -9.30 -12.17
N ARG A 152 -1.15 -9.24 -12.92
CA ARG A 152 -0.18 -10.33 -13.11
C ARG A 152 1.26 -9.93 -12.81
N THR A 153 1.63 -8.68 -13.09
CA THR A 153 3.01 -8.20 -12.91
C THR A 153 3.20 -7.52 -11.54
N PRO A 154 4.43 -7.46 -10.98
CA PRO A 154 4.71 -6.75 -9.73
C PRO A 154 4.14 -5.32 -9.65
N PRO A 155 4.28 -4.43 -10.66
CA PRO A 155 3.68 -3.10 -10.62
C PRO A 155 2.14 -3.14 -10.65
N GLU A 156 1.52 -4.02 -11.44
CA GLU A 156 0.05 -4.18 -11.44
C GLU A 156 -0.46 -4.66 -10.07
N ILE A 157 0.25 -5.57 -9.41
CA ILE A 157 -0.12 -6.07 -8.08
C ILE A 157 0.04 -4.96 -7.03
N ALA A 158 1.08 -4.12 -7.14
CA ALA A 158 1.25 -2.94 -6.28
C ALA A 158 0.11 -1.92 -6.48
N ILE A 159 -0.26 -1.61 -7.73
CA ILE A 159 -1.41 -0.75 -8.07
C ILE A 159 -2.71 -1.33 -7.52
N ALA A 160 -2.97 -2.62 -7.75
CA ALA A 160 -4.15 -3.31 -7.23
C ALA A 160 -4.23 -3.18 -5.71
N THR A 161 -3.12 -3.46 -5.02
CA THR A 161 -2.99 -3.38 -3.56
C THR A 161 -3.29 -1.99 -3.03
N LEU A 162 -2.65 -0.96 -3.59
CA LEU A 162 -2.88 0.43 -3.20
C LEU A 162 -4.33 0.86 -3.46
N ALA A 163 -4.90 0.50 -4.62
CA ALA A 163 -6.30 0.80 -4.91
C ALA A 163 -7.27 0.16 -3.89
N GLY A 164 -6.99 -1.07 -3.44
CA GLY A 164 -7.80 -1.73 -2.41
C GLY A 164 -7.65 -1.12 -1.02
N LEU A 165 -6.41 -0.80 -0.62
CA LEU A 165 -6.08 -0.09 0.63
C LEU A 165 -6.78 1.29 0.66
N LEU A 166 -6.72 2.05 -0.43
CA LEU A 166 -7.36 3.35 -0.56
C LEU A 166 -8.89 3.25 -0.58
N ALA A 167 -9.45 2.23 -1.23
CA ALA A 167 -10.89 1.99 -1.23
C ALA A 167 -11.40 1.69 0.20
N ASP A 168 -10.74 0.77 0.90
CA ASP A 168 -10.99 0.45 2.31
C ASP A 168 -10.89 1.69 3.22
N ARG A 169 -9.79 2.46 3.10
CA ARG A 169 -9.57 3.71 3.83
C ARG A 169 -10.68 4.74 3.61
N ASN A 170 -11.28 4.76 2.42
CA ASN A 170 -12.34 5.67 2.04
C ASN A 170 -13.75 5.08 2.23
N GLY A 171 -13.89 3.89 2.82
CA GLY A 171 -15.19 3.22 3.03
C GLY A 171 -15.89 2.83 1.72
N LYS A 172 -15.14 2.57 0.65
CA LYS A 172 -15.64 2.23 -0.69
C LYS A 172 -15.29 0.78 -1.05
N PRO A 173 -16.16 0.08 -1.82
CA PRO A 173 -15.86 -1.29 -2.27
C PRO A 173 -14.76 -1.35 -3.35
N GLY A 174 -14.54 -0.23 -4.07
CA GLY A 174 -13.70 -0.18 -5.26
C GLY A 174 -14.37 -0.82 -6.49
N GLY A 175 -14.15 -0.24 -7.66
CA GLY A 175 -14.76 -0.65 -8.93
C GLY A 175 -15.49 0.50 -9.63
N PHE A 176 -16.33 0.16 -10.61
CA PHE A 176 -17.02 1.12 -11.48
C PHE A 176 -18.42 1.54 -11.00
N ALA A 177 -18.82 1.12 -9.79
CA ALA A 177 -20.03 1.58 -9.12
C ALA A 177 -19.67 2.60 -8.03
N PHE A 178 -20.36 3.74 -8.01
CA PHE A 178 -20.00 4.94 -7.23
C PHE A 178 -20.90 5.14 -6.00
#